data_AF-A0A2N9IEI6-F1
#
_entry.id   AF-A0A2N9IEI6-F1
#
_cell.length_a   1.000
_cell.length_b   1.000
_cell.length_c   1.000
_cell.angle_alpha   90.00
_cell.angle_beta   90.00
_cell.angle_gamma   90.00
#
_symmetry.space_group_name_H-M   'P 1'
#
loop_
_entity.id
_entity.type
_entity.pdbx_description
1 polymer ?
#
loop_
_entity_poly.entity_id
_entity_poly.type
_entity_poly.pdbx_seq_one_letter_code
_entity_poly.pdbx_strand_id
1 'polypeptide(L)'
;MKLEWGIDKVIPLKAFNDASNGYLVDDTCVFGAEVFVCKETSRGKGECLSLIKEATAIKSAWKIDYFSSMREESYDSNPFNAGDQTWKIRLYPKGKGIGMGRHISLYLALADPTSLPPGLKIYAEFTLRILDQIYSSHLHAKGL
;
A
#
# COMPACT_ATOMS: atom_id res chain seq x y z
N MET A 1 17.57 7.92 0.60
CA MET A 1 16.88 7.04 1.58
C MET A 1 17.64 5.72 1.56
N LYS A 2 18.22 5.30 2.68
CA LYS A 2 18.88 3.98 2.76
C LYS A 2 17.76 2.96 3.00
N LEU A 3 17.52 2.09 2.03
CA LEU A 3 16.40 1.12 2.07
C LEU A 3 16.69 -0.04 3.03
N GLU A 4 17.95 -0.22 3.43
CA GLU A 4 18.39 -1.32 4.27
C GLU A 4 19.22 -0.81 5.44
N TRP A 5 18.82 -1.25 6.64
CA TRP A 5 19.55 -1.08 7.87
C TRP A 5 20.00 -2.47 8.31
N GLY A 6 21.31 -2.65 8.50
CA GLY A 6 21.88 -3.95 8.83
C GLY A 6 23.39 -3.89 8.91
N ILE A 7 23.95 -5.00 9.39
CA ILE A 7 25.39 -5.24 9.40
C ILE A 7 25.69 -6.06 8.16
N ASP A 8 26.50 -5.53 7.25
CA ASP A 8 26.86 -6.17 5.98
C ASP A 8 27.72 -7.43 6.18
N LYS A 9 28.39 -7.53 7.32
CA LYS A 9 29.23 -8.68 7.71
C LYS A 9 29.11 -8.98 9.20
N VAL A 10 28.37 -10.04 9.53
CA VAL A 10 28.25 -10.51 10.93
C VAL A 10 29.39 -11.48 11.24
N ILE A 11 29.47 -12.61 10.52
CA ILE A 11 30.56 -13.59 10.70
C ILE A 11 31.05 -14.12 9.33
N PRO A 12 32.36 -14.42 9.17
CA PRO A 12 32.85 -15.03 7.94
C PRO A 12 32.22 -16.40 7.68
N LEU A 13 31.88 -16.70 6.43
CA LEU A 13 31.27 -17.99 6.05
C LEU A 13 32.11 -19.20 6.51
N LYS A 14 33.44 -19.08 6.47
CA LYS A 14 34.35 -20.14 6.96
C LYS A 14 34.17 -20.42 8.45
N ALA A 15 33.99 -19.38 9.27
CA ALA A 15 33.78 -19.52 10.70
C ALA A 15 32.37 -20.06 11.00
N PHE A 16 31.36 -19.64 10.22
CA PHE A 16 29.98 -20.14 10.31
C PHE A 16 29.88 -21.65 10.06
N ASN A 17 30.56 -22.13 9.02
CA ASN A 17 30.53 -23.54 8.63
C ASN A 17 31.48 -24.44 9.45
N ASP A 18 32.33 -23.86 10.29
CA ASP A 18 33.21 -24.61 11.16
C ASP A 18 32.43 -25.08 12.40
N ALA A 19 32.11 -26.38 12.42
CA ALA A 19 31.35 -27.03 13.47
C ALA A 19 31.96 -26.85 14.88
N SER A 20 33.27 -26.62 14.98
CA SER A 20 33.92 -26.38 16.28
C SER A 20 33.48 -25.07 16.94
N ASN A 21 32.96 -24.11 16.16
CA ASN A 21 32.45 -22.85 16.67
C ASN A 21 30.98 -22.92 17.11
N GLY A 22 30.25 -23.98 16.78
CA GLY A 22 28.87 -24.20 17.23
C GLY A 22 27.81 -23.25 16.66
N TYR A 23 28.14 -22.44 15.64
CA TYR A 23 27.19 -21.53 15.00
C TYR A 23 26.14 -22.24 14.14
N LEU A 24 26.51 -23.37 13.54
CA LEU A 24 25.65 -24.20 12.71
C LEU A 24 25.74 -25.64 13.21
N VAL A 25 24.62 -26.17 13.71
CA VAL A 25 24.48 -27.56 14.18
C VAL A 25 23.25 -28.14 13.51
N ASP A 26 23.39 -29.28 12.82
CA ASP A 26 22.30 -29.94 12.09
C ASP A 26 21.51 -28.98 11.17
N ASP A 27 22.24 -28.24 10.32
CA ASP A 27 21.71 -27.19 9.43
C ASP A 27 20.86 -26.10 10.12
N THR A 28 20.97 -26.00 11.45
CA THR A 28 20.21 -25.07 12.27
C THR A 28 21.16 -24.06 12.92
N CYS A 29 20.80 -22.78 12.83
CA CYS A 29 21.48 -21.67 13.50
C CYS A 29 20.43 -20.81 14.23
N VAL A 30 20.77 -20.34 15.43
CA VAL A 30 19.89 -19.49 16.25
C VAL A 30 20.54 -18.13 16.43
N PHE A 31 19.77 -17.08 16.15
CA PHE A 31 20.21 -15.69 16.35
C PHE A 31 19.40 -15.06 17.49
N GLY A 32 20.10 -14.47 18.45
CA GLY A 32 19.51 -13.59 19.46
C GLY A 32 19.60 -12.14 19.00
N ALA A 33 18.58 -11.33 19.29
CA ALA A 33 18.60 -9.89 19.09
C ALA A 33 18.22 -9.20 20.41
N GLU A 34 19.10 -8.33 20.89
CA GLU A 34 18.82 -7.47 22.03
C GLU A 34 18.26 -6.13 21.53
N VAL A 35 17.07 -5.77 22.00
CA VAL A 35 16.40 -4.52 21.64
C VAL A 35 16.53 -3.56 22.80
N PHE A 36 17.28 -2.48 22.61
CA PHE A 36 17.41 -1.41 23.58
C PHE A 36 16.46 -0.26 23.25
N VAL A 37 15.66 0.16 24.23
CA VAL A 37 14.87 1.39 24.11
C VAL A 37 15.75 2.56 24.51
N CYS A 38 16.39 3.19 23.52
CA CYS A 38 17.13 4.44 23.75
C CYS A 38 16.13 5.57 24.03
N LYS A 39 16.25 6.24 25.18
CA LYS A 39 15.58 7.53 25.41
C LYS A 39 16.28 8.58 24.55
N GLU A 40 15.74 8.82 23.36
CA GLU A 40 16.28 9.77 22.40
C GLU A 40 16.23 11.20 22.97
N THR A 41 17.38 11.87 23.07
CA THR A 41 17.46 13.29 23.48
C THR A 41 17.30 14.25 22.30
N SER A 42 17.42 13.76 21.06
CA SER A 42 17.11 14.50 19.84
C SER A 42 15.67 14.25 19.42
N ARG A 43 14.96 15.29 18.98
CA ARG A 43 13.67 15.19 18.26
C ARG A 43 13.88 14.53 16.88
N GLY A 44 14.30 13.26 16.85
CA GLY A 44 14.27 12.45 15.65
C GLY A 44 12.80 12.24 15.26
N LYS A 45 12.42 12.55 14.03
CA LYS A 45 11.09 12.20 13.51
C LYS A 45 11.13 10.74 13.12
N GLY A 46 10.87 9.85 14.07
CA GLY A 46 10.68 8.42 13.79
C GLY A 46 9.43 8.22 12.93
N GLU A 47 9.52 7.34 11.92
CA GLU A 47 8.37 6.87 11.15
C GLU A 47 8.08 5.42 11.58
N CYS A 48 6.83 5.11 11.92
CA CYS A 48 6.38 3.75 12.21
C CYS A 48 5.57 3.25 11.01
N LEU A 49 5.98 2.13 10.43
CA LEU A 49 5.24 1.47 9.35
C LEU A 49 4.48 0.29 9.93
N SER A 50 3.16 0.38 9.93
CA SER A 50 2.27 -0.74 10.23
C SER A 50 1.83 -1.40 8.92
N LEU A 51 2.22 -2.66 8.70
CA LEU A 51 1.78 -3.43 7.55
C LEU A 51 0.61 -4.33 7.94
N ILE A 52 -0.50 -4.22 7.20
CA ILE A 52 -1.62 -5.16 7.33
C ILE A 52 -1.27 -6.42 6.52
N LYS A 53 -0.70 -7.44 7.19
CA LYS A 53 -0.21 -8.68 6.55
C LYS A 53 -1.30 -9.54 5.92
N GLU A 54 -2.52 -9.48 6.42
CA GLU A 54 -3.64 -10.33 6.00
C GLU A 54 -4.86 -9.48 5.64
N ALA A 55 -4.68 -8.52 4.74
CA ALA A 55 -5.83 -7.84 4.15
C ALA A 55 -6.51 -8.82 3.18
N THR A 56 -7.60 -9.46 3.62
CA THR A 56 -8.52 -10.13 2.70
C THR A 56 -8.83 -9.16 1.57
N ALA A 57 -8.62 -9.56 0.31
CA ALA A 57 -8.82 -8.67 -0.82
C ALA A 57 -10.27 -8.18 -0.85
N ILE A 58 -10.49 -6.94 -0.43
CA ILE A 58 -11.84 -6.36 -0.37
C ILE A 58 -12.20 -5.86 -1.76
N LYS A 59 -13.26 -6.44 -2.30
CA LYS A 59 -13.82 -6.05 -3.59
C LYS A 59 -15.03 -5.16 -3.37
N SER A 60 -14.93 -3.92 -3.84
CA SER A 60 -16.07 -3.00 -3.91
C SER A 60 -16.45 -2.78 -5.38
N ALA A 61 -17.75 -2.67 -5.66
CA ALA A 61 -18.28 -2.42 -6.99
C ALA A 61 -19.23 -1.22 -6.95
N TRP A 62 -19.06 -0.31 -7.90
CA TRP A 62 -19.90 0.87 -8.06
C TRP A 62 -20.56 0.85 -9.43
N LYS A 63 -21.89 0.76 -9.45
CA LYS A 63 -22.70 0.90 -10.65
C LYS A 63 -23.00 2.37 -10.88
N ILE A 64 -22.79 2.84 -12.10
CA ILE A 64 -23.13 4.20 -12.52
C ILE A 64 -24.26 4.10 -13.53
N ASP A 65 -25.39 4.69 -13.18
CA ASP A 65 -26.52 4.85 -14.08
C ASP A 65 -26.42 6.21 -14.78
N TYR A 66 -26.97 6.30 -16.00
CA TYR A 66 -27.03 7.54 -16.79
C TYR A 66 -25.68 8.26 -16.98
N PHE A 67 -24.59 7.52 -17.19
CA PHE A 67 -23.23 8.06 -17.36
C PHE A 67 -23.14 9.21 -18.38
N SER A 68 -23.85 9.12 -19.50
CA SER A 68 -23.89 10.17 -20.54
C SER A 68 -24.48 11.50 -20.07
N SER A 69 -25.24 11.49 -18.98
CA SER A 69 -25.87 12.68 -18.40
C SER A 69 -25.03 13.33 -17.30
N MET A 70 -23.87 12.75 -16.96
CA MET A 70 -22.96 13.31 -15.97
C MET A 70 -22.31 14.61 -16.47
N ARG A 71 -22.47 15.69 -15.71
CA ARG A 71 -21.99 17.04 -16.07
C ARG A 71 -20.94 17.60 -15.12
N GLU A 72 -20.87 17.09 -13.90
CA GLU A 72 -19.91 17.54 -12.89
C GLU A 72 -18.50 17.10 -13.24
N GLU A 73 -17.52 17.76 -12.63
CA GLU A 73 -16.12 17.44 -12.82
C GLU A 73 -15.78 16.04 -12.31
N SER A 74 -16.33 15.68 -11.14
CA SER A 74 -16.07 14.39 -10.49
C SER A 74 -17.26 13.85 -9.72
N TYR A 75 -17.32 12.54 -9.60
CA TYR A 75 -18.32 11.80 -8.85
C TYR A 75 -17.66 10.80 -7.92
N ASP A 76 -18.21 10.64 -6.72
CA ASP A 76 -17.71 9.73 -5.71
C ASP A 76 -18.65 8.53 -5.55
N SER A 77 -18.09 7.34 -5.36
CA SER A 77 -18.84 6.17 -4.93
C SER A 77 -19.29 6.31 -3.47
N ASN A 78 -20.20 5.43 -3.04
CA ASN A 78 -20.38 5.20 -1.62
C ASN A 78 -19.05 4.75 -0.98
N PRO A 79 -18.77 5.17 0.28
CA PRO A 79 -17.58 4.75 0.99
C PRO A 79 -17.62 3.25 1.31
N PHE A 80 -16.46 2.62 1.36
CA PHE A 80 -16.30 1.22 1.76
C PHE A 80 -15.04 1.06 2.61
N ASN A 81 -15.07 0.13 3.57
CA ASN A 81 -13.93 -0.13 4.44
C ASN A 81 -12.99 -1.12 3.78
N ALA A 82 -11.68 -0.83 3.76
CA ALA A 82 -10.65 -1.79 3.39
C ALA A 82 -9.35 -1.53 4.17
N GLY A 83 -8.85 -2.59 4.81
CA GLY A 83 -7.87 -2.44 5.89
C GLY A 83 -8.45 -1.57 7.02
N ASP A 84 -7.63 -0.68 7.56
CA ASP A 84 -8.02 0.21 8.67
C ASP A 84 -8.54 1.57 8.19
N GLN A 85 -8.95 1.65 6.91
CA GLN A 85 -9.29 2.89 6.24
C GLN A 85 -10.64 2.79 5.54
N THR A 86 -11.32 3.93 5.48
CA THR A 86 -12.54 4.08 4.69
C THR A 86 -12.18 4.75 3.36
N TRP A 87 -12.41 4.04 2.27
CA TRP A 87 -12.07 4.43 0.91
C TRP A 87 -13.32 4.76 0.10
N LYS A 88 -13.12 5.44 -1.02
CA LYS A 88 -14.10 5.67 -2.07
C LYS A 88 -13.42 5.66 -3.44
N ILE A 89 -14.18 5.32 -4.48
CA ILE A 89 -13.74 5.49 -5.86
C ILE A 89 -14.18 6.87 -6.31
N ARG A 90 -13.25 7.64 -6.88
CA ARG A 90 -13.53 8.93 -7.51
C ARG A 90 -13.38 8.83 -9.02
N LEU A 91 -14.44 9.19 -9.73
CA LEU A 91 -14.52 9.20 -11.18
C LEU A 91 -14.47 10.64 -11.69
N TYR A 92 -13.66 10.87 -12.72
CA TYR A 92 -13.69 12.07 -13.56
C TYR A 92 -14.12 11.65 -14.97
N PRO A 93 -15.40 11.87 -15.36
CA PRO A 93 -15.94 11.40 -16.64
C PRO A 93 -15.22 12.02 -17.85
N LYS A 94 -14.74 13.26 -17.70
CA LYS A 94 -13.96 13.99 -18.72
C LYS A 94 -12.45 13.93 -18.48
N GLY A 95 -12.01 13.06 -17.58
CA GLY A 95 -10.60 12.89 -17.24
C GLY A 95 -10.05 13.94 -16.29
N LYS A 96 -8.82 13.71 -15.80
CA LYS A 96 -8.09 14.62 -14.92
C LYS A 96 -6.61 14.63 -15.29
N GLY A 97 -5.94 15.75 -15.06
CA GLY A 97 -4.51 15.91 -15.38
C GLY A 97 -4.23 15.69 -16.87
N ILE A 98 -3.23 14.86 -17.20
CA ILE A 98 -2.83 14.56 -18.58
C ILE A 98 -3.96 13.93 -19.41
N GLY A 99 -4.95 13.31 -18.76
CA GLY A 99 -6.10 12.66 -19.38
C GLY A 99 -7.28 13.59 -19.67
N MET A 100 -7.22 14.86 -19.22
CA MET A 100 -8.33 15.82 -19.35
C MET A 100 -8.81 15.94 -20.81
N GLY A 101 -10.12 15.82 -21.00
CA GLY A 101 -10.82 15.90 -22.29
C GLY A 101 -10.65 14.68 -23.21
N ARG A 102 -9.80 13.70 -22.87
CA ARG A 102 -9.43 12.59 -23.76
C ARG A 102 -9.70 11.20 -23.17
N HIS A 103 -9.71 11.09 -21.85
CA HIS A 103 -9.85 9.81 -21.15
C HIS A 103 -10.85 9.96 -20.00
N ILE A 104 -11.37 8.84 -19.53
CA ILE A 104 -11.98 8.74 -18.22
C ILE A 104 -10.84 8.55 -17.21
N SER A 105 -10.91 9.21 -16.06
CA SER A 105 -9.93 9.00 -14.98
C SER A 105 -10.62 8.46 -13.73
N LEU A 106 -10.05 7.39 -13.16
CA LEU A 106 -10.51 6.75 -11.94
C LEU A 106 -9.40 6.80 -10.90
N TYR A 107 -9.77 7.10 -9.66
CA TYR A 107 -8.87 7.16 -8.52
C TYR A 107 -9.45 6.41 -7.33
N LEU A 108 -8.59 5.79 -6.54
CA LEU A 108 -8.91 5.41 -5.18
C LEU A 108 -8.57 6.60 -4.27
N ALA A 109 -9.49 6.98 -3.39
CA ALA A 109 -9.30 8.10 -2.47
C ALA A 109 -9.83 7.73 -1.07
N LEU A 110 -9.27 8.36 -0.04
CA LEU A 110 -9.84 8.28 1.29
C LEU A 110 -11.20 8.99 1.33
N ALA A 111 -12.15 8.41 2.05
CA ALA A 111 -13.46 9.00 2.26
C ALA A 111 -13.35 10.26 3.14
N ASP A 112 -12.54 10.19 4.22
CA ASP A 112 -12.26 11.31 5.12
C ASP A 112 -10.74 11.44 5.39
N PRO A 113 -10.01 12.19 4.55
CA PRO A 113 -8.58 12.41 4.74
C PRO A 113 -8.27 13.34 5.92
N THR A 114 -9.26 14.08 6.45
CA THR A 114 -9.03 15.07 7.52
C THR A 114 -8.92 14.45 8.90
N SER A 115 -9.43 13.22 9.05
CA SER A 115 -9.27 12.40 10.25
C SER A 115 -7.82 11.93 10.50
N LEU A 116 -6.94 12.05 9.49
CA LEU A 116 -5.56 11.55 9.58
C LEU A 116 -4.60 12.59 10.15
N PRO A 117 -3.64 12.17 10.99
CA PRO A 117 -2.57 13.03 11.47
C PRO A 117 -1.79 13.69 10.32
N PRO A 118 -1.38 14.97 10.45
CA PRO A 118 -0.57 15.65 9.45
C PRO A 118 0.72 14.89 9.13
N GLY A 119 0.95 14.63 7.84
CA GLY A 119 2.16 13.95 7.35
C GLY A 119 2.11 12.43 7.42
N LEU A 120 0.99 11.82 7.83
CA LEU A 120 0.78 10.39 7.65
C LEU A 120 0.79 10.03 6.17
N LYS A 121 1.53 8.99 5.81
CA LYS A 121 1.52 8.39 4.47
C LYS A 121 0.85 7.03 4.55
N ILE A 122 -0.08 6.78 3.64
CA ILE A 122 -0.74 5.48 3.50
C ILE A 122 -0.29 4.91 2.17
N TYR A 123 0.24 3.68 2.24
CA TYR A 123 0.59 2.89 1.07
C TYR A 123 -0.54 1.91 0.82
N ALA A 124 -1.00 1.81 -0.44
CA ALA A 124 -2.15 1.00 -0.78
C ALA A 124 -1.93 0.32 -2.13
N GLU A 125 -1.82 -1.00 -2.12
CA GLU A 125 -1.87 -1.78 -3.35
C GLU A 125 -3.33 -2.04 -3.74
N PHE A 126 -3.73 -1.65 -4.95
CA PHE A 126 -5.10 -1.81 -5.41
C PHE A 126 -5.18 -2.05 -6.91
N THR A 127 -6.33 -2.59 -7.36
CA THR A 127 -6.66 -2.71 -8.78
C THR A 127 -7.99 -2.02 -9.05
N LEU A 128 -7.99 -1.03 -9.95
CA LEU A 128 -9.22 -0.42 -10.48
C LEU A 128 -9.62 -1.13 -11.76
N ARG A 129 -10.92 -1.38 -11.94
CA ARG A 129 -11.46 -2.14 -13.07
C ARG A 129 -12.74 -1.50 -13.63
N ILE A 130 -12.82 -1.38 -14.95
CA ILE A 130 -14.04 -1.08 -15.69
C ILE A 130 -14.56 -2.39 -16.27
N LEU A 131 -15.80 -2.74 -15.92
CA LEU A 131 -16.42 -3.97 -16.38
C LEU A 131 -17.02 -3.78 -17.78
N ASP A 132 -16.46 -4.47 -18.76
CA ASP A 132 -17.16 -4.79 -20.00
C ASP A 132 -18.31 -5.76 -19.71
N GLN A 133 -19.55 -5.30 -19.97
CA GLN A 133 -20.77 -6.04 -19.70
C GLN A 133 -21.19 -6.97 -20.85
N ILE A 134 -20.57 -6.86 -22.03
CA ILE A 134 -20.96 -7.62 -23.22
C ILE A 134 -20.01 -8.80 -23.43
N TYR A 135 -18.71 -8.54 -23.50
CA TYR A 135 -17.73 -9.57 -23.85
C TYR A 135 -16.93 -10.09 -22.66
N SER A 136 -17.22 -9.58 -21.45
CA SER A 136 -16.44 -9.86 -20.23
C SER A 136 -14.94 -9.53 -20.34
N SER A 137 -14.56 -8.70 -21.32
CA SER A 137 -13.19 -8.25 -21.55
C SER A 137 -12.92 -6.97 -20.77
N HIS A 138 -12.75 -7.11 -19.45
CA HIS A 138 -12.66 -5.98 -18.54
C HIS A 138 -11.31 -5.25 -18.59
N LEU A 139 -11.35 -3.92 -18.63
CA LEU A 139 -10.16 -3.05 -18.51
C LEU A 139 -9.78 -2.90 -17.04
N HIS A 140 -8.49 -3.04 -16.70
CA HIS A 140 -8.00 -2.86 -15.33
C HIS A 140 -6.62 -2.22 -15.28
N ALA A 141 -6.31 -1.55 -14.16
CA ALA A 141 -5.01 -0.97 -13.86
C ALA A 141 -4.68 -1.16 -12.38
N LYS A 142 -3.39 -1.38 -12.08
CA LYS A 142 -2.86 -1.52 -10.71
C LYS A 142 -2.31 -0.19 -10.20
N GLY A 143 -2.46 0.06 -8.92
CA GLY A 143 -1.84 1.17 -8.18
C GLY A 143 -1.12 0.67 -6.93
N LEU A 144 -0.16 1.46 -6.44
CA LEU A 144 0.64 1.26 -5.23
C LEU A 144 0.65 2.54 -4.39
#